data_AF-A0A4P5ZAW9-F1
#
_entry.id   AF-A0A4P5ZAW9-F1
#
_cell.length_a   1.000
_cell.length_b   1.000
_cell.length_c   1.000
_cell.angle_alpha   90.00
_cell.angle_beta   90.00
_cell.angle_gamma   90.00
#
_symmetry.space_group_name_H-M   'P 1'
#
loop_
_entity.id
_entity.type
_entity.pdbx_description
1 polymer ?
#
loop_
_entity_poly.entity_id
_entity_poly.type
_entity_poly.pdbx_seq_one_letter_code
_entity_poly.pdbx_strand_id
1 'polypeptide(L)'
;MRKFFTLLWLLFPVAVVYYHFNQGQVQVAREKAQAHVVAIRELERAKEPDWELIVEEYDKLTAELPAEEHPLVRHQIRLAKAKARLQMLDIAGSITDLTTLLQECAQTHGDDAKITRAVREMLGKAHYYATYLLKTNGASEEEWRPFAERTRQIFRYLAEHQDAAALAEYERRVETEFQKVMFRKTP
;
A
#
# COMPACT_ATOMS: atom_id res chain seq x y z
N MET A 1 -19.72 -41.21 -33.20
CA MET A 1 -18.94 -39.96 -33.33
C MET A 1 -19.78 -38.71 -33.63
N ARG A 2 -20.76 -38.70 -34.55
CA ARG A 2 -21.62 -37.52 -34.82
C ARG A 2 -22.32 -36.93 -33.59
N LYS A 3 -22.84 -37.77 -32.69
CA LYS A 3 -23.54 -37.33 -31.46
C LYS A 3 -22.64 -36.57 -30.46
N PHE A 4 -21.33 -36.85 -30.46
CA PHE A 4 -20.37 -36.18 -29.58
C PHE A 4 -20.07 -34.77 -30.08
N PHE A 5 -19.89 -34.60 -31.39
CA PHE A 5 -19.71 -33.29 -32.01
C PHE A 5 -20.95 -32.39 -31.87
N THR A 6 -22.16 -32.94 -31.97
CA THR A 6 -23.38 -32.14 -31.74
C THR A 6 -23.54 -31.72 -30.28
N LEU A 7 -23.13 -32.57 -29.32
CA LEU A 7 -23.12 -32.23 -27.90
C LEU A 7 -22.10 -31.13 -27.60
N LEU A 8 -20.88 -31.26 -28.15
CA LEU A 8 -19.84 -30.24 -28.01
C LEU A 8 -20.28 -28.90 -28.64
N TRP A 9 -20.95 -28.94 -29.78
CA TRP A 9 -21.51 -27.75 -30.46
C TRP A 9 -22.60 -27.06 -29.64
N LEU A 10 -23.46 -27.82 -28.95
CA LEU A 10 -24.49 -27.26 -28.07
C LEU A 10 -23.92 -26.75 -26.74
N LEU A 11 -22.85 -27.36 -26.23
CA LEU A 11 -22.17 -26.93 -25.00
C LEU A 11 -21.28 -25.70 -25.20
N PHE A 12 -20.74 -25.50 -26.40
CA PHE A 12 -19.87 -24.35 -26.73
C PHE A 12 -20.52 -22.99 -26.41
N PRO A 13 -21.73 -22.65 -26.88
CA PRO A 13 -22.35 -21.36 -26.55
C PRO A 13 -22.66 -21.22 -25.06
N VAL A 14 -23.02 -22.31 -24.37
CA VAL A 14 -23.24 -22.31 -22.91
C VAL A 14 -21.94 -22.01 -22.17
N ALA A 15 -20.82 -22.61 -22.59
CA ALA A 15 -19.51 -22.35 -22.01
C ALA A 15 -19.03 -20.90 -22.25
N VAL A 16 -19.28 -20.35 -23.45
CA VAL A 16 -18.96 -18.96 -23.78
C VAL A 16 -19.79 -17.98 -22.95
N VAL A 17 -21.10 -18.22 -22.83
CA VAL A 17 -21.98 -17.40 -21.97
C VAL A 17 -21.54 -17.49 -20.52
N TYR A 18 -21.30 -18.69 -20.00
CA TYR A 18 -20.82 -18.89 -18.63
C TYR A 18 -19.49 -18.16 -18.38
N TYR A 19 -18.53 -18.25 -19.32
CA TYR A 19 -17.26 -17.53 -19.23
C TYR A 19 -17.44 -16.01 -19.29
N HIS A 20 -18.25 -15.49 -20.21
CA HIS A 20 -18.44 -14.04 -20.36
C HIS A 20 -19.11 -13.43 -19.13
N PHE A 21 -20.16 -14.06 -18.61
CA PHE A 21 -20.89 -13.54 -17.45
C PHE A 21 -20.12 -13.71 -16.14
N ASN A 22 -19.25 -14.71 -16.02
CA ASN A 22 -18.46 -14.93 -14.81
C ASN A 22 -17.09 -14.26 -14.89
N GLN A 23 -16.23 -14.71 -15.81
CA GLN A 23 -14.84 -14.24 -15.93
C GLN A 23 -14.70 -12.90 -16.67
N GLY A 24 -15.58 -12.63 -17.64
CA GLY A 24 -15.56 -11.37 -18.39
C GLY A 24 -15.87 -10.15 -17.51
N GLN A 25 -16.84 -10.26 -16.60
CA GLN A 25 -17.19 -9.17 -15.66
C GLN A 25 -16.05 -8.86 -14.69
N VAL A 26 -15.34 -9.89 -14.20
CA VAL A 26 -14.17 -9.72 -13.33
C VAL A 26 -13.03 -9.00 -14.06
N GLN A 27 -12.78 -9.32 -15.33
CA GLN A 27 -11.75 -8.65 -16.13
C GLN A 27 -12.08 -7.17 -16.36
N VAL A 28 -13.32 -6.85 -16.74
CA VAL A 28 -13.76 -5.45 -16.90
C VAL A 28 -13.63 -4.68 -15.58
N ALA A 29 -14.00 -5.28 -14.45
CA ALA A 29 -13.85 -4.67 -13.14
C ALA A 29 -12.38 -4.40 -12.78
N ARG A 30 -11.45 -5.30 -13.13
CA ARG A 30 -10.00 -5.09 -12.95
C ARG A 30 -9.46 -3.97 -13.81
N GLU A 31 -9.86 -3.90 -15.08
CA GLU A 31 -9.46 -2.82 -15.99
C GLU A 31 -9.96 -1.46 -15.47
N LYS A 32 -11.23 -1.41 -15.01
CA LYS A 32 -11.78 -0.21 -14.38
C LYS A 32 -11.01 0.17 -13.12
N ALA A 33 -10.72 -0.78 -12.24
CA ALA A 33 -9.93 -0.56 -11.03
C ALA A 33 -8.51 -0.05 -11.36
N GLN A 34 -7.87 -0.59 -12.40
CA GLN A 34 -6.56 -0.13 -12.86
C GLN A 34 -6.62 1.32 -13.36
N ALA A 35 -7.61 1.66 -14.18
CA ALA A 35 -7.82 3.04 -14.64
C ALA A 35 -8.06 3.99 -13.46
N HIS A 36 -8.83 3.55 -12.47
CA HIS A 36 -9.11 4.31 -11.25
C HIS A 36 -7.82 4.54 -10.42
N VAL A 37 -6.97 3.52 -10.24
CA VAL A 37 -5.66 3.70 -9.58
C VAL A 37 -4.79 4.74 -10.30
N VAL A 38 -4.81 4.75 -11.64
CA VAL A 38 -4.07 5.75 -12.41
C VAL A 38 -4.60 7.15 -12.15
N ALA A 39 -5.92 7.34 -12.14
CA ALA A 39 -6.54 8.62 -11.81
C ALA A 39 -6.17 9.10 -10.40
N ILE A 40 -6.19 8.22 -9.39
CA ILE A 40 -5.76 8.58 -8.02
C ILE A 40 -4.30 9.04 -8.00
N ARG A 41 -3.41 8.36 -8.73
CA ARG A 41 -1.99 8.77 -8.83
C ARG A 41 -1.78 10.11 -9.55
N GLU A 42 -2.71 10.51 -10.40
CA GLU A 42 -2.69 11.86 -10.99
C GLU A 42 -3.08 12.91 -9.97
N LEU A 43 -4.10 12.65 -9.14
CA LEU A 43 -4.47 13.51 -8.01
C LEU A 43 -3.31 13.66 -7.01
N GLU A 44 -2.63 12.55 -6.65
CA GLU A 44 -1.46 12.58 -5.75
C GLU A 44 -0.28 13.42 -6.28
N ARG A 45 -0.16 13.57 -7.60
CA ARG A 45 0.91 14.33 -8.26
C ARG A 45 0.55 15.79 -8.52
N ALA A 46 -0.66 16.22 -8.18
CA ALA A 46 -1.04 17.61 -8.26
C ALA A 46 -0.12 18.49 -7.39
N LYS A 47 -0.01 19.77 -7.73
CA LYS A 47 0.82 20.72 -6.95
C LYS A 47 0.32 20.84 -5.50
N GLU A 48 -0.99 20.83 -5.34
CA GLU A 48 -1.70 20.86 -4.05
C GLU A 48 -2.70 19.71 -4.08
N PRO A 49 -2.29 18.49 -3.68
CA PRO A 49 -3.18 17.34 -3.67
C PRO A 49 -4.30 17.50 -2.65
N ASP A 50 -5.53 17.25 -3.08
CA ASP A 50 -6.67 17.11 -2.17
C ASP A 50 -6.64 15.71 -1.56
N TRP A 51 -6.04 15.60 -0.38
CA TRP A 51 -5.86 14.33 0.30
C TRP A 51 -7.17 13.72 0.80
N GLU A 52 -8.17 14.54 1.11
CA GLU A 52 -9.49 14.05 1.52
C GLU A 52 -10.16 13.34 0.35
N LEU A 53 -10.19 14.00 -0.82
CA LEU A 53 -10.67 13.39 -2.06
C LEU A 53 -9.88 12.11 -2.42
N ILE A 54 -8.55 12.12 -2.30
CA ILE A 54 -7.72 10.94 -2.60
C ILE A 54 -8.10 9.75 -1.70
N VAL A 55 -8.34 10.00 -0.40
CA VAL A 55 -8.76 8.94 0.54
C VAL A 55 -10.16 8.42 0.18
N GLU A 56 -11.08 9.30 -0.21
CA GLU A 56 -12.41 8.91 -0.70
C GLU A 56 -12.34 8.06 -1.98
N GLU A 57 -11.51 8.44 -2.94
CA GLU A 57 -11.33 7.66 -4.17
C GLU A 57 -10.73 6.28 -3.88
N TYR A 58 -9.82 6.17 -2.90
CA TYR A 58 -9.35 4.86 -2.44
C TYR A 58 -10.44 4.01 -1.78
N ASP A 59 -11.40 4.63 -1.09
CA ASP A 59 -12.56 3.93 -0.54
C ASP A 59 -13.50 3.43 -1.64
N LYS A 60 -13.80 4.27 -2.63
CA LYS A 60 -14.57 3.89 -3.82
C LYS A 60 -13.88 2.73 -4.56
N LEU A 61 -12.59 2.86 -4.83
CA LEU A 61 -11.81 1.81 -5.47
C LEU A 61 -11.91 0.49 -4.71
N THR A 62 -11.75 0.50 -3.39
CA THR A 62 -11.82 -0.71 -2.55
C THR A 62 -13.18 -1.40 -2.64
N ALA A 63 -14.26 -0.62 -2.73
CA ALA A 63 -15.62 -1.11 -2.90
C ALA A 63 -15.91 -1.66 -4.31
N GLU A 64 -15.23 -1.15 -5.34
CA GLU A 64 -15.36 -1.61 -6.73
C GLU A 64 -14.57 -2.90 -7.04
N LEU A 65 -13.59 -3.27 -6.19
CA LEU A 65 -12.75 -4.46 -6.42
C LEU A 65 -13.57 -5.77 -6.37
N PRO A 66 -13.36 -6.69 -7.34
CA PRO A 66 -13.99 -8.02 -7.33
C PRO A 66 -13.75 -8.78 -6.03
N ALA A 67 -14.73 -9.51 -5.51
CA ALA A 67 -14.59 -10.27 -4.25
C ALA A 67 -13.39 -11.23 -4.25
N GLU A 68 -13.13 -11.87 -5.40
CA GLU A 68 -12.01 -12.80 -5.61
C GLU A 68 -10.69 -12.11 -6.00
N GLU A 69 -10.58 -10.79 -5.84
CA GLU A 69 -9.35 -10.06 -6.14
C GLU A 69 -8.19 -10.51 -5.24
N HIS A 70 -6.98 -10.53 -5.79
CA HIS A 70 -5.82 -11.05 -5.09
C HIS A 70 -5.53 -10.21 -3.82
N PRO A 71 -5.32 -10.84 -2.63
CA PRO A 71 -5.12 -10.11 -1.37
C PRO A 71 -4.03 -9.03 -1.43
N LEU A 72 -2.94 -9.32 -2.16
CA LEU A 72 -1.86 -8.36 -2.42
C LEU A 72 -2.36 -7.01 -2.95
N VAL A 73 -3.32 -7.01 -3.87
CA VAL A 73 -3.87 -5.78 -4.49
C VAL A 73 -4.63 -4.98 -3.44
N ARG A 74 -5.48 -5.64 -2.66
CA ARG A 74 -6.23 -5.01 -1.56
C ARG A 74 -5.30 -4.41 -0.52
N HIS A 75 -4.26 -5.14 -0.12
CA HIS A 75 -3.27 -4.66 0.84
C HIS A 75 -2.42 -3.50 0.31
N GLN A 76 -2.07 -3.51 -0.99
CA GLN A 76 -1.38 -2.39 -1.64
C GLN A 76 -2.24 -1.12 -1.65
N ILE A 77 -3.54 -1.24 -1.96
CA ILE A 77 -4.47 -0.11 -1.95
C ILE A 77 -4.65 0.42 -0.53
N ARG A 78 -4.84 -0.46 0.46
CA ARG A 78 -4.95 -0.05 1.87
C ARG A 78 -3.68 0.64 2.37
N LEU A 79 -2.49 0.14 2.00
CA LEU A 79 -1.22 0.80 2.29
C LEU A 79 -1.12 2.18 1.63
N ALA A 80 -1.57 2.34 0.38
CA ALA A 80 -1.56 3.62 -0.31
C ALA A 80 -2.52 4.63 0.37
N LYS A 81 -3.74 4.18 0.71
CA LYS A 81 -4.70 4.98 1.49
C LYS A 81 -4.14 5.44 2.83
N ALA A 82 -3.46 4.55 3.57
CA ALA A 82 -2.82 4.90 4.83
C ALA A 82 -1.72 5.97 4.66
N LYS A 83 -0.99 5.96 3.53
CA LYS A 83 -0.04 7.05 3.21
C LYS A 83 -0.75 8.37 3.00
N ALA A 84 -1.87 8.39 2.28
CA ALA A 84 -2.67 9.58 2.05
C ALA A 84 -3.25 10.14 3.37
N ARG A 85 -3.77 9.27 4.25
CA ARG A 85 -4.23 9.68 5.59
C ARG A 85 -3.14 10.32 6.45
N LEU A 86 -1.91 9.83 6.36
CA LEU A 86 -0.78 10.47 7.04
C LEU A 86 -0.49 11.89 6.51
N GLN A 87 -0.74 12.18 5.22
CA GLN A 87 -0.62 13.55 4.69
C GLN A 87 -1.69 14.49 5.27
N MET A 88 -2.86 13.95 5.63
CA MET A 88 -3.92 14.66 6.34
C MET A 88 -3.66 14.79 7.85
N LEU A 89 -2.51 14.31 8.34
CA LEU A 89 -2.18 14.24 9.76
C LEU A 89 -3.15 13.36 10.59
N ASP A 90 -3.90 12.46 9.95
CA ASP A 90 -4.66 11.42 10.66
C ASP A 90 -3.71 10.29 11.10
N ILE A 91 -2.90 10.59 12.12
CA ILE A 91 -1.86 9.70 12.62
C ILE A 91 -2.47 8.53 13.39
N ALA A 92 -3.46 8.79 14.25
CA ALA A 92 -4.07 7.76 15.09
C ALA A 92 -4.86 6.73 14.26
N GLY A 93 -5.64 7.19 13.28
CA GLY A 93 -6.35 6.31 12.34
C GLY A 93 -5.37 5.49 11.51
N SER A 94 -4.30 6.12 11.02
CA SER A 94 -3.26 5.44 10.24
C SER A 94 -2.51 4.37 11.04
N ILE A 95 -2.13 4.63 12.30
CA ILE A 95 -1.44 3.63 13.14
C ILE A 95 -2.32 2.41 13.37
N THR A 96 -3.61 2.64 13.69
CA THR A 96 -4.58 1.55 13.91
C THR A 96 -4.70 0.70 12.66
N ASP A 97 -4.93 1.33 11.51
CA ASP A 97 -5.12 0.64 10.24
C ASP A 97 -3.86 -0.13 9.79
N LEU A 98 -2.68 0.50 9.89
CA LEU A 98 -1.40 -0.10 9.52
C LEU A 98 -1.01 -1.25 10.45
N THR A 99 -1.41 -1.21 11.73
CA THR A 99 -1.18 -2.32 12.67
C THR A 99 -1.97 -3.55 12.25
N THR A 100 -3.25 -3.39 11.95
CA THR A 100 -4.09 -4.48 11.44
C THR A 100 -3.58 -4.98 10.09
N LEU A 101 -3.27 -4.07 9.16
CA LEU A 101 -2.74 -4.42 7.85
C LEU A 101 -1.41 -5.18 7.93
N LEU A 102 -0.55 -4.86 8.89
CA LEU A 102 0.71 -5.56 9.09
C LEU A 102 0.47 -7.02 9.50
N GLN A 103 -0.48 -7.27 10.41
CA GLN A 103 -0.86 -8.61 10.83
C GLN A 103 -1.43 -9.42 9.66
N GLU A 104 -2.35 -8.84 8.89
CA GLU A 104 -2.93 -9.48 7.70
C GLU A 104 -1.86 -9.80 6.64
N CYS A 105 -0.96 -8.87 6.37
CA CYS A 105 0.12 -9.08 5.40
C CYS A 105 1.10 -10.16 5.85
N ALA A 106 1.48 -10.19 7.13
CA ALA A 106 2.36 -11.21 7.68
C ALA A 106 1.72 -12.60 7.59
N GLN A 107 0.42 -12.71 7.88
CA GLN A 107 -0.32 -13.97 7.76
C GLN A 107 -0.47 -14.44 6.30
N THR A 108 -0.73 -13.50 5.38
CA THR A 108 -1.06 -13.84 3.97
C THR A 108 0.19 -14.02 3.10
N HIS A 109 1.23 -13.24 3.32
CA HIS A 109 2.41 -13.16 2.46
C HIS A 109 3.71 -13.58 3.16
N GLY A 110 3.71 -13.71 4.48
CA GLY A 110 4.91 -13.92 5.29
C GLY A 110 5.58 -12.62 5.74
N ASP A 111 6.46 -12.73 6.73
CA ASP A 111 7.07 -11.59 7.40
C ASP A 111 8.05 -10.78 6.52
N ASP A 112 8.77 -11.48 5.65
CA ASP A 112 9.81 -10.91 4.77
C ASP A 112 9.27 -10.46 3.41
N ALA A 113 7.99 -10.70 3.12
CA ALA A 113 7.40 -10.28 1.86
C ALA A 113 7.50 -8.76 1.68
N LYS A 114 7.73 -8.32 0.44
CA LYS A 114 7.93 -6.91 0.10
C LYS A 114 6.79 -6.01 0.60
N ILE A 115 5.54 -6.47 0.51
CA ILE A 115 4.37 -5.73 1.00
C ILE A 115 4.36 -5.64 2.53
N THR A 116 4.60 -6.75 3.24
CA THR A 116 4.67 -6.79 4.70
C THR A 116 5.75 -5.85 5.23
N ARG A 117 6.94 -5.86 4.59
CA ARG A 117 8.03 -4.93 4.89
C ARG A 117 7.63 -3.46 4.64
N ALA A 118 6.96 -3.18 3.53
CA ALA A 118 6.51 -1.82 3.20
C ALA A 118 5.45 -1.29 4.18
N VAL A 119 4.52 -2.14 4.63
CA VAL A 119 3.55 -1.79 5.67
C VAL A 119 4.26 -1.55 7.00
N ARG A 120 5.20 -2.42 7.37
CA ARG A 120 6.02 -2.28 8.59
C ARG A 120 6.81 -0.97 8.59
N GLU A 121 7.44 -0.63 7.47
CA GLU A 121 8.14 0.65 7.30
C GLU A 121 7.19 1.85 7.47
N MET A 122 6.01 1.79 6.87
CA MET A 122 5.02 2.86 6.98
C MET A 122 4.49 3.01 8.41
N LEU A 123 4.26 1.91 9.12
CA LEU A 123 3.89 1.93 10.54
C LEU A 123 4.98 2.58 11.40
N GLY A 124 6.25 2.28 11.12
CA GLY A 124 7.39 2.94 11.75
C GLY A 124 7.39 4.46 11.53
N LYS A 125 7.11 4.91 10.29
CA LYS A 125 6.96 6.33 9.96
C LYS A 125 5.78 6.99 10.69
N ALA A 126 4.64 6.30 10.77
CA ALA A 126 3.47 6.79 11.49
C ALA A 126 3.76 7.00 12.99
N HIS A 127 4.43 6.04 13.65
CA HIS A 127 4.87 6.20 15.04
C HIS A 127 5.89 7.34 15.21
N TYR A 128 6.80 7.52 14.26
CA TYR A 128 7.73 8.65 14.28
C TYR A 128 7.00 10.00 14.24
N TYR A 129 6.01 10.13 13.35
CA TYR A 129 5.18 11.34 13.29
C TYR A 129 4.36 11.54 14.56
N ALA A 130 3.82 10.48 15.17
CA ALA A 130 3.15 10.57 16.46
C ALA A 130 4.09 11.13 17.54
N THR A 131 5.31 10.61 17.64
CA THR A 131 6.33 11.12 18.56
C THR A 131 6.59 12.60 18.33
N TYR A 132 6.82 13.00 17.08
CA TYR A 132 7.13 14.39 16.77
C TYR A 132 5.97 15.32 17.11
N LEU A 133 4.75 14.97 16.69
CA LEU A 133 3.54 15.74 16.97
C LEU A 133 3.31 15.92 18.49
N LEU A 134 3.45 14.86 19.27
CA LEU A 134 3.28 14.91 20.72
C LEU A 134 4.34 15.81 21.37
N LYS A 135 5.60 15.70 20.95
CA LYS A 135 6.68 16.56 21.44
C LYS A 135 6.45 18.03 21.10
N THR A 136 5.99 18.34 19.89
CA THR A 136 5.71 19.73 19.49
C THR A 136 4.53 20.32 20.24
N ASN A 137 3.59 19.48 20.68
CA ASN A 137 2.43 19.89 21.48
C ASN A 137 2.71 19.94 22.99
N GLY A 138 3.96 19.72 23.42
CA GLY A 138 4.36 19.81 24.83
C GLY A 138 3.91 18.62 25.69
N ALA A 139 3.58 17.48 25.08
CA ALA A 139 3.25 16.26 25.81
C ALA A 139 4.44 15.78 26.66
N SER A 140 4.12 15.13 27.78
CA SER A 140 5.10 14.56 28.69
C SER A 140 5.89 13.42 28.05
N GLU A 141 7.05 13.09 28.63
CA GLU A 141 7.86 11.95 28.17
C GLU A 141 7.08 10.64 28.18
N GLU A 142 6.24 10.41 29.18
CA GLU A 142 5.43 9.19 29.29
C GLU A 142 4.46 9.03 28.11
N GLU A 143 3.98 10.14 27.54
CA GLU A 143 3.04 10.13 26.42
C GLU A 143 3.73 9.89 25.06
N TRP A 144 4.88 10.54 24.79
CA TRP A 144 5.53 10.41 23.48
C TRP A 144 6.55 9.27 23.38
N ARG A 145 7.16 8.86 24.51
CA ARG A 145 8.23 7.85 24.54
C ARG A 145 7.79 6.48 23.99
N PRO A 146 6.57 5.96 24.26
CA PRO A 146 6.13 4.69 23.69
C PRO A 146 6.17 4.66 22.16
N PHE A 147 5.76 5.76 21.51
CA PHE A 147 5.80 5.88 20.05
C PHE A 147 7.24 5.93 19.52
N ALA A 148 8.14 6.59 20.25
CA ALA A 148 9.55 6.70 19.86
C ALA A 148 10.26 5.34 19.96
N GLU A 149 9.99 4.61 21.04
CA GLU A 149 10.51 3.24 21.23
C GLU A 149 9.96 2.30 20.17
N ARG A 150 8.66 2.39 19.87
CA ARG A 150 8.04 1.56 18.83
C ARG A 150 8.65 1.81 17.46
N THR A 151 8.88 3.08 17.12
CA THR A 151 9.62 3.48 15.91
C THR A 151 10.99 2.80 15.84
N ARG A 152 11.79 2.87 16.91
CA ARG A 152 13.12 2.24 16.97
C ARG A 152 13.07 0.74 16.80
N GLN A 153 12.16 0.05 17.51
CA GLN A 153 11.99 -1.39 17.42
C GLN A 153 11.67 -1.82 15.98
N ILE A 154 10.76 -1.11 15.31
CA ILE A 154 10.35 -1.41 13.93
C ILE A 154 11.52 -1.26 12.96
N PHE A 155 12.25 -0.15 13.02
CA PHE A 155 13.37 0.07 12.10
C PHE A 155 14.56 -0.84 12.40
N ARG A 156 14.80 -1.16 13.67
CA ARG A 156 15.79 -2.19 14.05
C ARG A 156 15.44 -3.54 13.45
N TYR A 157 14.19 -3.98 13.59
CA TYR A 157 13.71 -5.22 12.97
C TYR A 157 13.92 -5.21 11.46
N LEU A 158 13.56 -4.12 10.77
CA LEU A 158 13.72 -4.01 9.32
C LEU A 158 15.18 -4.10 8.87
N ALA A 159 16.10 -3.51 9.65
CA ALA A 159 17.53 -3.55 9.40
C ALA A 159 18.13 -4.94 9.64
N GLU A 160 17.75 -5.61 10.74
CA GLU A 160 18.20 -6.97 11.06
C GLU A 160 17.74 -8.01 10.01
N HIS A 161 16.60 -7.75 9.35
CA HIS A 161 16.03 -8.63 8.32
C HIS A 161 16.29 -8.11 6.90
N GLN A 162 17.22 -7.18 6.69
CA GLN A 162 17.57 -6.69 5.36
C GLN A 162 18.74 -7.50 4.78
N ASP A 163 18.67 -7.81 3.49
CA ASP A 163 19.82 -8.36 2.77
C ASP A 163 20.97 -7.33 2.73
N ALA A 164 22.16 -7.74 3.16
CA ALA A 164 23.35 -6.90 3.23
C ALA A 164 23.70 -6.26 1.88
N ALA A 165 23.51 -6.98 0.77
CA ALA A 165 23.77 -6.44 -0.57
C ALA A 165 22.77 -5.32 -0.93
N ALA A 166 21.50 -5.53 -0.62
CA ALA A 166 20.44 -4.54 -0.85
C ALA A 166 20.60 -3.30 0.04
N LEU A 167 21.11 -3.47 1.28
CA LEU A 167 21.43 -2.35 2.16
C LEU A 167 22.58 -1.49 1.60
N ALA A 168 23.67 -2.11 1.16
CA ALA A 168 24.80 -1.39 0.58
C ALA A 168 24.41 -0.60 -0.68
N GLU A 169 23.53 -1.14 -1.52
CA GLU A 169 22.97 -0.40 -2.66
C GLU A 169 22.11 0.78 -2.23
N TYR A 170 21.25 0.58 -1.22
CA TYR A 170 20.41 1.64 -0.66
C TYR A 170 21.24 2.79 -0.11
N GLU A 171 22.29 2.50 0.67
CA GLU A 171 23.19 3.50 1.24
C GLU A 171 23.91 4.31 0.16
N ARG A 172 24.42 3.66 -0.90
CA ARG A 172 25.02 4.36 -2.04
C ARG A 172 24.04 5.31 -2.72
N ARG A 173 22.77 4.91 -2.85
CA ARG A 173 21.73 5.76 -3.42
C ARG A 173 21.41 6.95 -2.52
N VAL A 174 21.30 6.74 -1.21
CA VAL A 174 21.07 7.83 -0.24
C VAL A 174 22.23 8.83 -0.28
N GLU A 175 23.47 8.34 -0.28
CA GLU A 175 24.64 9.20 -0.40
C GLU A 175 24.61 10.01 -1.70
N THR A 176 24.32 9.35 -2.83
CA THR A 176 24.22 10.03 -4.13
C THR A 176 23.16 11.14 -4.13
N GLU A 177 21.97 10.88 -3.58
CA GLU A 177 20.92 11.89 -3.48
C GLU A 177 21.26 13.02 -2.50
N PHE A 178 21.88 12.69 -1.37
CA PHE A 178 22.36 13.69 -0.41
C PHE A 178 23.37 14.63 -1.07
N GLN A 179 24.35 14.08 -1.79
CA GLN A 179 25.33 14.85 -2.56
C GLN A 179 24.62 15.74 -3.60
N LYS A 180 23.68 15.21 -4.39
CA LYS A 180 22.91 16.03 -5.35
C LYS A 180 22.22 17.22 -4.68
N VAL A 181 21.60 17.03 -3.52
CA VAL A 181 20.90 18.11 -2.80
C VAL A 181 21.89 19.15 -2.26
N MET A 182 23.02 18.71 -1.71
CA MET A 182 24.04 19.61 -1.16
C MET A 182 24.75 20.42 -2.25
N PHE A 183 25.07 19.81 -3.39
CA PHE A 183 25.84 20.44 -4.47
C PHE A 183 24.95 21.13 -5.55
N ARG A 184 23.63 20.91 -5.55
CA ARG A 184 22.69 21.70 -6.37
C ARG A 184 22.50 23.14 -5.86
N LYS A 185 23.00 23.46 -4.66
CA LYS A 185 22.88 24.79 -4.02
C LYS A 185 24.16 25.64 -4.07
N THR A 186 25.18 25.25 -4.83
CA THR A 186 26.35 26.11 -5.04
C THR A 186 26.08 27.00 -6.28
N PRO A 187 25.94 28.33 -6.12
CA PRO A 187 25.77 29.25 -7.25
C PRO A 187 27.01 29.30 -8.15
#